data_AF-A0A6I1EGX9-F1
#
_entry.id   AF-A0A6I1EGX9-F1
#
_cell.length_a   1.000
_cell.length_b   1.000
_cell.length_c   1.000
_cell.angle_alpha   90.00
_cell.angle_beta   90.00
_cell.angle_gamma   90.00
#
_symmetry.space_group_name_H-M   'P 1'
#
loop_
_entity.id
_entity.type
_entity.pdbx_description
1 polymer ?
#
loop_
_entity_poly.entity_id
_entity_poly.type
_entity_poly.pdbx_seq_one_letter_code
_entity_poly.pdbx_strand_id
1 'polypeptide(L)'
;MQYSNHTDNLNRAIAFEVNQKDVTRFGGLAPLMNRARRSGVPAALARVIDKYTPRDHFNFVYDTEDLINQVLASLAAGMPDFNDVEQLSMDKSFVSALRISNAASAPTLSRFFARFEEKCKHDRMMALAEVKGELSRLTKTDPLRITTPAIMDLIDFTENEAIRILKKRGDTEYFIIDVDSTPVELFGNQNEASYDGHYRCI
;
A
#
# COMPACT_ATOMS: atom_id res chain seq x y z
N MET A 1 -17.93 -10.60 -29.30
CA MET A 1 -16.78 -9.78 -28.88
C MET A 1 -17.12 -8.32 -29.17
N GLN A 2 -17.30 -7.48 -28.16
CA GLN A 2 -17.46 -6.03 -28.36
C GLN A 2 -16.09 -5.40 -28.17
N TYR A 3 -15.49 -4.96 -29.26
CA TYR A 3 -14.27 -4.18 -29.19
C TYR A 3 -14.63 -2.82 -28.59
N SER A 4 -14.08 -2.49 -27.42
CA SER A 4 -14.11 -1.10 -26.97
C SER A 4 -13.02 -0.34 -27.71
N ASN A 5 -13.24 0.95 -27.96
CA ASN A 5 -12.21 1.83 -28.51
C ASN A 5 -11.15 2.22 -27.45
N HIS A 6 -11.09 1.52 -26.32
CA HIS A 6 -10.14 1.82 -25.25
C HIS A 6 -8.82 1.07 -25.49
N THR A 7 -7.72 1.81 -25.45
CA THR A 7 -6.37 1.26 -25.48
C THR A 7 -5.76 1.31 -24.08
N ASP A 8 -4.89 0.36 -23.75
CA ASP A 8 -4.03 0.48 -22.58
C ASP A 8 -2.90 1.50 -22.85
N ASN A 9 -2.01 1.71 -21.87
CA ASN A 9 -0.91 2.67 -22.04
C ASN A 9 0.24 2.18 -22.92
N LEU A 10 0.20 0.93 -23.38
CA LEU A 10 1.12 0.42 -24.39
C LEU A 10 0.51 0.51 -25.79
N ASN A 11 -0.60 1.27 -25.94
CA ASN A 11 -1.41 1.36 -27.16
C ASN A 11 -1.95 -0.01 -27.62
N ARG A 12 -2.11 -0.97 -26.71
CA ARG A 12 -2.74 -2.25 -27.01
C ARG A 12 -4.25 -2.10 -26.88
N ALA A 13 -4.99 -2.58 -27.87
CA ALA A 13 -6.45 -2.56 -27.84
C ALA A 13 -6.99 -3.41 -26.70
N ILE A 14 -7.90 -2.86 -25.88
CA ILE A 14 -8.61 -3.60 -24.85
C ILE A 14 -9.96 -4.05 -25.45
N ALA A 15 -10.07 -5.34 -25.69
CA ALA A 15 -11.32 -5.97 -26.08
C ALA A 15 -12.07 -6.47 -24.84
N PHE A 16 -13.37 -6.16 -24.75
CA PHE A 16 -14.24 -6.75 -23.75
C PHE A 16 -15.06 -7.83 -24.43
N GLU A 17 -14.85 -9.09 -24.03
CA GLU A 17 -15.71 -10.17 -24.45
C GLU A 17 -16.83 -10.34 -23.43
N VAL A 18 -18.06 -9.99 -23.83
CA VAL A 18 -19.25 -10.38 -23.06
C VAL A 18 -19.49 -11.86 -23.33
N ASN A 19 -18.86 -12.70 -22.51
CA ASN A 19 -19.02 -14.15 -22.51
C ASN A 19 -19.48 -14.56 -21.10
N GLN A 20 -20.46 -15.46 -21.01
CA GLN A 20 -20.94 -15.96 -19.72
C GLN A 20 -19.93 -16.86 -18.99
N LYS A 21 -18.79 -17.19 -19.61
CA LYS A 21 -17.78 -18.10 -19.05
C LYS A 21 -16.63 -17.43 -18.30
N ASP A 22 -16.10 -16.33 -18.84
CA ASP A 22 -14.96 -15.60 -18.26
C ASP A 22 -15.43 -14.20 -17.82
N VAL A 23 -16.01 -14.13 -16.63
CA VAL A 23 -16.53 -12.88 -16.04
C VAL A 23 -15.52 -12.36 -15.02
N THR A 24 -15.12 -11.09 -15.13
CA THR A 24 -14.30 -10.45 -14.09
C THR A 24 -15.17 -9.89 -12.97
N ARG A 25 -14.65 -9.95 -11.75
CA ARG A 25 -15.25 -9.32 -10.57
C ARG A 25 -14.89 -7.82 -10.47
N PHE A 26 -13.89 -7.37 -11.23
CA PHE A 26 -13.25 -6.06 -11.04
C PHE A 26 -13.28 -5.20 -12.31
N GLY A 27 -14.49 -4.98 -12.85
CA GLY A 27 -14.72 -4.31 -14.14
C GLY A 27 -14.21 -2.86 -14.29
N GLY A 28 -13.74 -2.22 -13.22
CA GLY A 28 -13.16 -0.86 -13.25
C GLY A 28 -11.69 -0.78 -12.78
N LEU A 29 -11.08 -1.91 -12.43
CA LEU A 29 -9.78 -1.90 -11.75
C LEU A 29 -8.64 -1.50 -12.69
N ALA A 30 -8.62 -2.01 -13.92
CA ALA A 30 -7.60 -1.67 -14.91
C ALA A 30 -7.51 -0.15 -15.20
N PRO A 31 -8.61 0.58 -15.52
CA PRO A 31 -8.54 2.03 -15.71
C PRO A 31 -8.21 2.80 -14.43
N LEU A 32 -8.64 2.32 -13.25
CA LEU A 32 -8.28 2.92 -11.97
C LEU A 32 -6.77 2.81 -11.70
N MET A 33 -6.20 1.61 -11.80
CA MET A 33 -4.77 1.38 -11.62
C MET A 33 -3.94 2.11 -12.67
N ASN A 34 -4.49 2.28 -13.88
CA ASN A 34 -3.89 3.13 -14.89
C ASN A 34 -3.81 4.60 -14.44
N ARG A 35 -4.92 5.14 -13.92
CA ARG A 35 -4.99 6.50 -13.36
C ARG A 35 -4.00 6.67 -12.21
N ALA A 36 -3.91 5.68 -11.32
CA ALA A 36 -2.98 5.66 -10.19
C ALA A 36 -1.52 5.74 -10.67
N ARG A 37 -1.09 4.89 -11.59
CA ARG A 37 0.28 4.95 -12.14
C ARG A 37 0.59 6.28 -12.84
N ARG A 38 -0.35 6.80 -13.65
CA ARG A 38 -0.18 8.10 -14.33
C ARG A 38 -0.07 9.29 -13.36
N SER A 39 -0.49 9.13 -12.11
CA SER A 39 -0.31 10.18 -11.10
C SER A 39 1.15 10.31 -10.63
N GLY A 40 1.95 9.25 -10.81
CA GLY A 40 3.32 9.12 -10.29
C GLY A 40 3.40 8.69 -8.83
N VAL A 41 2.25 8.58 -8.13
CA VAL A 41 2.20 8.28 -6.69
C VAL A 41 2.77 6.90 -6.37
N PRO A 42 2.39 5.78 -7.04
CA PRO A 42 2.94 4.47 -6.70
C PRO A 42 4.46 4.41 -6.82
N ALA A 43 5.01 4.95 -7.91
CA ALA A 43 6.46 5.01 -8.15
C ALA A 43 7.19 5.89 -7.11
N ALA A 44 6.57 6.99 -6.68
CA ALA A 44 7.15 7.86 -5.66
C ALA A 44 7.12 7.22 -4.27
N LEU A 45 6.03 6.54 -3.92
CA LEU A 45 5.92 5.75 -2.70
C LEU A 45 6.96 4.63 -2.67
N ALA A 46 7.15 3.93 -3.80
CA ALA A 46 8.17 2.90 -3.94
C ALA A 46 9.59 3.44 -3.68
N ARG A 47 9.91 4.64 -4.20
CA ARG A 47 11.22 5.28 -3.93
C ARG A 47 11.44 5.60 -2.46
N VAL A 48 10.40 6.01 -1.73
CA VAL A 48 10.51 6.25 -0.29
C VAL A 48 10.84 4.95 0.44
N ILE A 49 10.15 3.86 0.12
CA ILE A 49 10.40 2.54 0.73
C ILE A 49 11.80 2.01 0.35
N ASP A 50 12.20 2.13 -0.92
CA ASP A 50 13.50 1.66 -1.42
C ASP A 50 14.69 2.39 -0.78
N LYS A 51 14.52 3.62 -0.28
CA LYS A 51 15.53 4.33 0.52
C LYS A 51 15.95 3.52 1.76
N TYR A 52 15.02 2.74 2.31
CA TYR A 52 15.21 1.99 3.56
C TYR A 52 15.37 0.49 3.35
N THR A 53 14.66 -0.08 2.39
CA THR A 53 14.68 -1.51 2.08
C THR A 53 14.70 -1.75 0.57
N PRO A 54 15.83 -1.48 -0.10
CA PRO A 54 15.91 -1.60 -1.55
C PRO A 54 15.67 -3.05 -2.01
N ARG A 55 15.07 -3.16 -3.20
CA ARG A 55 14.84 -4.43 -3.90
C ARG A 55 15.50 -4.39 -5.27
N ASP A 56 16.67 -5.00 -5.39
CA ASP A 56 17.34 -5.17 -6.67
C ASP A 56 16.75 -6.35 -7.47
N HIS A 57 16.77 -6.25 -8.80
CA HIS A 57 16.22 -7.31 -9.67
C HIS A 57 17.08 -8.58 -9.72
N PHE A 58 18.27 -8.60 -9.11
CA PHE A 58 19.09 -9.80 -9.05
C PHE A 58 18.57 -10.75 -7.96
N ASN A 59 18.14 -10.21 -6.82
CA ASN A 59 17.64 -10.97 -5.68
C ASN A 59 16.11 -11.09 -5.66
N PHE A 60 15.39 -10.21 -6.36
CA PHE A 60 13.93 -10.12 -6.27
C PHE A 60 13.26 -10.21 -7.65
N VAL A 61 12.22 -11.04 -7.71
CA VAL A 61 11.34 -11.17 -8.89
C VAL A 61 10.46 -9.93 -9.09
N TYR A 62 10.01 -9.35 -7.98
CA TYR A 62 9.14 -8.17 -7.95
C TYR A 62 9.88 -7.01 -7.33
N ASP A 63 9.86 -5.87 -8.00
CA ASP A 63 10.37 -4.62 -7.44
C ASP A 63 9.39 -4.03 -6.41
N THR A 64 9.76 -2.92 -5.79
CA THR A 64 8.92 -2.27 -4.78
C THR A 64 7.65 -1.67 -5.41
N GLU A 65 7.72 -1.14 -6.63
CA GLU A 65 6.56 -0.56 -7.31
C GLU A 65 5.54 -1.63 -7.71
N ASP A 66 5.96 -2.82 -8.14
CA ASP A 66 5.10 -3.96 -8.44
C ASP A 66 4.26 -4.35 -7.22
N LEU A 67 4.90 -4.49 -6.06
CA LEU A 67 4.25 -4.88 -4.82
C LEU A 67 3.31 -3.79 -4.31
N ILE A 68 3.70 -2.51 -4.44
CA ILE A 68 2.82 -1.37 -4.12
C ILE A 68 1.60 -1.33 -5.05
N ASN A 69 1.78 -1.53 -6.36
CA ASN A 69 0.67 -1.60 -7.30
C ASN A 69 -0.30 -2.74 -6.95
N GLN A 70 0.22 -3.89 -6.52
CA GLN A 70 -0.62 -5.00 -6.08
C GLN A 70 -1.41 -4.67 -4.81
N VAL A 71 -0.78 -4.08 -3.80
CA VAL A 71 -1.47 -3.65 -2.56
C VAL A 71 -2.57 -2.63 -2.88
N LEU A 72 -2.28 -1.64 -3.71
CA LEU A 72 -3.27 -0.65 -4.15
C LEU A 72 -4.43 -1.29 -4.94
N ALA A 73 -4.14 -2.28 -5.79
CA ALA A 73 -5.16 -2.99 -6.53
C ALA A 73 -6.04 -3.86 -5.61
N SER A 74 -5.44 -4.56 -4.64
CA SER A 74 -6.14 -5.33 -3.61
C SER A 74 -7.06 -4.45 -2.76
N LEU A 75 -6.57 -3.26 -2.36
CA LEU A 75 -7.38 -2.25 -1.66
C LEU A 75 -8.56 -1.78 -2.52
N ALA A 76 -8.31 -1.44 -3.78
CA ALA A 76 -9.37 -1.02 -4.71
C ALA A 76 -10.39 -2.12 -5.02
N ALA A 77 -9.97 -3.39 -4.94
CA ALA A 77 -10.83 -4.56 -5.08
C ALA A 77 -11.65 -4.85 -3.81
N GLY A 78 -11.38 -4.16 -2.69
CA GLY A 78 -12.01 -4.45 -1.39
C GLY A 78 -11.51 -5.73 -0.73
N MET A 79 -10.34 -6.23 -1.14
CA MET A 79 -9.74 -7.49 -0.69
C MET A 79 -8.26 -7.29 -0.29
N PRO A 80 -7.98 -6.47 0.75
CA PRO A 80 -6.62 -6.09 1.10
C PRO A 80 -5.85 -7.18 1.88
N ASP A 81 -6.53 -8.21 2.40
CA ASP A 81 -5.90 -9.26 3.18
C ASP A 81 -5.01 -10.12 2.27
N PHE A 82 -3.84 -10.52 2.75
CA PHE A 82 -2.94 -11.37 1.98
C PHE A 82 -3.54 -12.76 1.75
N ASN A 83 -4.49 -13.20 2.58
CA ASN A 83 -5.24 -14.44 2.37
C ASN A 83 -6.10 -14.41 1.09
N ASP A 84 -6.47 -13.23 0.60
CA ASP A 84 -7.28 -13.07 -0.62
C ASP A 84 -6.47 -13.19 -1.91
N VAL A 85 -5.14 -13.14 -1.82
CA VAL A 85 -4.23 -13.07 -2.97
C VAL A 85 -4.39 -14.24 -3.93
N GLU A 86 -4.65 -15.45 -3.42
CA GLU A 86 -4.90 -16.61 -4.27
C GLU A 86 -6.14 -16.38 -5.14
N GLN A 87 -7.23 -15.90 -4.55
CA GLN A 87 -8.46 -15.60 -5.28
C GLN A 87 -8.28 -14.45 -6.28
N LEU A 88 -7.59 -13.38 -5.87
CA LEU A 88 -7.28 -12.25 -6.74
C LEU A 88 -6.43 -12.66 -7.94
N SER A 89 -5.46 -13.57 -7.74
CA SER A 89 -4.57 -14.06 -8.80
C SER A 89 -5.30 -14.87 -9.89
N MET A 90 -6.47 -15.43 -9.57
CA MET A 90 -7.30 -16.14 -10.54
C MET A 90 -8.12 -15.20 -11.45
N ASP A 91 -8.32 -13.93 -11.06
CA ASP A 91 -9.03 -12.97 -11.91
C ASP A 91 -8.06 -12.34 -12.93
N LYS A 92 -8.25 -12.65 -14.20
CA LYS A 92 -7.40 -12.15 -15.31
C LYS A 92 -7.41 -10.62 -15.40
N SER A 93 -8.51 -9.96 -15.05
CA SER A 93 -8.58 -8.49 -15.04
C SER A 93 -7.72 -7.91 -13.91
N PHE A 94 -7.72 -8.55 -12.74
CA PHE A 94 -6.85 -8.16 -11.62
C PHE A 94 -5.38 -8.24 -12.02
N VAL A 95 -4.93 -9.40 -12.53
CA VAL A 95 -3.54 -9.58 -12.97
C VAL A 95 -3.18 -8.60 -14.10
N SER A 96 -4.09 -8.40 -15.06
CA SER A 96 -3.89 -7.41 -16.13
C SER A 96 -3.75 -5.98 -15.60
N ALA A 97 -4.48 -5.62 -14.55
CA ALA A 97 -4.40 -4.31 -13.91
C ALA A 97 -3.04 -4.04 -13.24
N LEU A 98 -2.33 -5.09 -12.82
CA LEU A 98 -0.99 -4.99 -12.22
C LEU A 98 0.13 -4.78 -13.25
N ARG A 99 -0.09 -5.18 -14.51
CA ARG A 99 0.91 -5.15 -15.61
C ARG A 99 2.13 -6.05 -15.41
N ILE A 100 2.03 -7.00 -14.50
CA ILE A 100 3.01 -8.07 -14.29
C ILE A 100 2.40 -9.40 -14.75
N SER A 101 3.25 -10.38 -15.04
CA SER A 101 2.79 -11.68 -15.54
C SER A 101 1.98 -12.44 -14.50
N ASN A 102 2.35 -12.32 -13.22
CA ASN A 102 1.70 -13.01 -12.11
C ASN A 102 1.67 -12.08 -10.90
N ALA A 103 0.59 -12.14 -10.13
CA ALA A 103 0.53 -11.49 -8.83
C ALA A 103 1.55 -12.12 -7.87
N ALA A 104 2.20 -11.30 -7.04
CA ALA A 104 3.02 -11.76 -5.94
C ALA A 104 2.17 -12.56 -4.95
N SER A 105 2.72 -13.64 -4.41
CA SER A 105 2.03 -14.51 -3.46
C SER A 105 1.92 -13.87 -2.07
N ALA A 106 0.99 -14.37 -1.24
CA ALA A 106 0.83 -13.93 0.14
C ALA A 106 2.15 -13.95 0.96
N PRO A 107 2.99 -15.01 0.89
CA PRO A 107 4.30 -14.99 1.57
C PRO A 107 5.27 -13.95 1.01
N THR A 108 5.15 -13.58 -0.26
CA THR A 108 6.00 -12.56 -0.88
C THR A 108 5.65 -11.17 -0.37
N LEU A 109 4.36 -10.84 -0.31
CA LEU A 109 3.87 -9.60 0.30
C LEU A 109 4.19 -9.53 1.79
N SER A 110 3.95 -10.62 2.54
CA SER A 110 4.29 -10.70 3.96
C SER A 110 5.78 -10.41 4.22
N ARG A 111 6.69 -11.06 3.47
CA ARG A 111 8.13 -10.77 3.60
C ARG A 111 8.52 -9.36 3.19
N PHE A 112 7.82 -8.78 2.21
CA PHE A 112 8.05 -7.39 1.82
C PHE A 112 7.76 -6.43 2.97
N PHE A 113 6.59 -6.53 3.60
CA PHE A 113 6.23 -5.70 4.75
C PHE A 113 7.09 -6.00 5.97
N ALA A 114 7.37 -7.28 6.26
CA ALA A 114 8.23 -7.67 7.38
C ALA A 114 9.63 -7.05 7.28
N ARG A 115 10.23 -6.99 6.08
CA ARG A 115 11.54 -6.34 5.89
C ARG A 115 11.49 -4.85 6.26
N PHE A 116 10.45 -4.14 5.86
CA PHE A 116 10.27 -2.73 6.18
C PHE A 116 10.03 -2.52 7.69
N GLU A 117 9.22 -3.39 8.29
CA GLU A 117 8.94 -3.39 9.73
C GLU A 117 10.22 -3.62 10.55
N GLU A 118 11.04 -4.61 10.18
CA GLU A 118 12.30 -4.89 10.86
C GLU A 118 13.29 -3.71 10.75
N LYS A 119 13.32 -3.00 9.62
CA LYS A 119 14.10 -1.77 9.48
C LYS A 119 13.61 -0.68 10.44
N CYS A 120 12.30 -0.50 10.56
CA CYS A 120 11.72 0.46 11.50
C CYS A 120 12.01 0.08 12.96
N LYS A 121 11.90 -1.21 13.32
CA LYS A 121 12.28 -1.69 14.65
C LYS A 121 13.74 -1.41 14.96
N HIS A 122 14.63 -1.68 14.00
CA HIS A 122 16.05 -1.41 14.15
C HIS A 122 16.34 0.07 14.43
N ASP A 123 15.79 0.98 13.61
CA ASP A 123 16.02 2.44 13.77
C ASP A 123 15.52 2.95 15.12
N ARG A 124 14.35 2.46 15.56
CA ARG A 124 13.80 2.78 16.87
C ARG A 124 14.66 2.26 18.02
N MET A 125 15.19 1.05 17.91
CA MET A 125 16.11 0.50 18.92
C MET A 125 17.40 1.33 19.01
N MET A 126 17.93 1.80 17.88
CA MET A 126 19.09 2.68 17.86
C MET A 126 18.81 4.02 18.54
N ALA A 127 17.69 4.67 18.22
CA ALA A 127 17.28 5.93 18.84
C ALA A 127 17.06 5.79 20.37
N LEU A 128 16.46 4.68 20.81
CA LEU A 128 16.29 4.37 22.23
C LEU A 128 17.63 4.19 22.96
N ALA A 129 18.58 3.52 22.33
CA ALA A 129 19.90 3.30 22.90
C ALA A 129 20.66 4.62 23.12
N GLU A 130 20.52 5.59 22.22
CA GLU A 130 21.13 6.91 22.35
C GLU A 130 20.65 7.67 23.58
N VAL A 131 19.35 7.59 23.89
CA VAL A 131 18.75 8.25 25.06
C VAL A 131 18.78 7.38 26.32
N LYS A 132 19.40 6.20 26.28
CA LYS A 132 19.38 5.18 27.35
C LYS A 132 17.95 4.86 27.82
N GLY A 133 17.01 4.88 26.89
CA GLY A 133 15.59 4.62 27.12
C GLY A 133 15.25 3.13 27.02
N GLU A 134 14.07 2.79 27.54
CA GLU A 134 13.48 1.46 27.40
C GLU A 134 12.08 1.60 26.77
N LEU A 135 11.79 0.82 25.73
CA LEU A 135 10.52 0.89 25.00
C LEU A 135 9.30 0.69 25.92
N SER A 136 9.41 -0.21 26.90
CA SER A 136 8.35 -0.52 27.88
C SER A 136 7.99 0.66 28.78
N ARG A 137 8.87 1.66 28.91
CA ARG A 137 8.65 2.87 29.71
C ARG A 137 8.06 4.03 28.89
N LEU A 138 8.05 3.91 27.56
CA LEU A 138 7.49 4.93 26.69
C LEU A 138 5.96 4.83 26.67
N THR A 139 5.31 5.98 26.80
CA THR A 139 3.86 6.08 26.59
C THR A 139 3.50 5.70 25.15
N LYS A 140 2.26 5.29 24.91
CA LYS A 140 1.80 4.90 23.56
C LYS A 140 1.95 6.04 22.53
N THR A 141 1.87 7.28 23.00
CA THR A 141 1.97 8.51 22.20
C THR A 141 3.39 9.05 22.10
N ASP A 142 4.37 8.39 22.70
CA ASP A 142 5.75 8.89 22.70
C ASP A 142 6.32 8.85 21.27
N PRO A 143 6.87 9.96 20.75
CA PRO A 143 7.42 10.00 19.40
C PRO A 143 8.47 8.91 19.12
N LEU A 144 9.30 8.56 20.12
CA LEU A 144 10.30 7.49 19.97
C LEU A 144 9.67 6.10 19.86
N ARG A 145 8.40 5.94 20.28
CA ARG A 145 7.65 4.69 20.15
C ARG A 145 6.96 4.59 18.78
N ILE A 146 6.39 5.69 18.29
CA ILE A 146 5.51 5.69 17.11
C ILE A 146 6.21 6.09 15.80
N THR A 147 7.28 6.90 15.87
CA THR A 147 7.95 7.43 14.68
C THR A 147 9.30 6.78 14.44
N THR A 148 9.66 6.66 13.17
CA THR A 148 11.00 6.32 12.68
C THR A 148 11.28 7.19 11.45
N PRO A 149 12.55 7.38 11.02
CA PRO A 149 12.83 8.13 9.80
C PRO A 149 12.07 7.62 8.57
N ALA A 150 11.88 6.30 8.48
CA ALA A 150 11.13 5.67 7.40
C ALA A 150 9.63 6.01 7.43
N ILE A 151 9.03 6.02 8.62
CA ILE A 151 7.62 6.40 8.79
C ILE A 151 7.44 7.90 8.55
N MET A 152 8.36 8.75 9.03
CA MET A 152 8.28 10.19 8.80
C MET A 152 8.40 10.54 7.31
N ASP A 153 9.33 9.94 6.57
CA ASP A 153 9.44 10.16 5.13
C ASP A 153 8.17 9.71 4.38
N LEU A 154 7.48 8.66 4.86
CA LEU A 154 6.21 8.21 4.29
C LEU A 154 5.09 9.23 4.56
N ILE A 155 4.97 9.70 5.80
CA ILE A 155 4.00 10.74 6.20
C ILE A 155 4.23 11.98 5.35
N ASP A 156 5.46 12.52 5.36
CA ASP A 156 5.85 13.71 4.60
C ASP A 156 5.52 13.55 3.11
N PHE A 157 5.83 12.39 2.52
CA PHE A 157 5.49 12.12 1.13
C PHE A 157 3.97 12.15 0.90
N THR A 158 3.19 11.44 1.72
CA THR A 158 1.73 11.34 1.54
C THR A 158 1.03 12.68 1.72
N GLU A 159 1.43 13.48 2.71
CA GLU A 159 0.89 14.81 2.96
C GLU A 159 1.19 15.76 1.79
N ASN A 160 2.46 15.81 1.37
CA ASN A 160 2.87 16.68 0.26
C ASN A 160 2.18 16.30 -1.05
N GLU A 161 1.97 15.00 -1.28
CA GLU A 161 1.28 14.52 -2.46
C GLU A 161 -0.22 14.85 -2.42
N ALA A 162 -0.88 14.74 -1.26
CA ALA A 162 -2.26 15.17 -1.07
C ALA A 162 -2.41 16.69 -1.35
N ILE A 163 -1.52 17.50 -0.79
CA ILE A 163 -1.47 18.96 -1.03
C ILE A 163 -1.26 19.25 -2.53
N ARG A 164 -0.34 18.54 -3.18
CA ARG A 164 -0.06 18.71 -4.61
C ARG A 164 -1.29 18.41 -5.47
N ILE A 165 -2.02 17.34 -5.14
CA ILE A 165 -3.25 16.96 -5.85
C ILE A 165 -4.34 18.03 -5.68
N LEU A 166 -4.54 18.54 -4.46
CA LEU A 166 -5.53 19.59 -4.17
C LEU A 166 -5.19 20.91 -4.90
N LYS A 167 -3.93 21.35 -4.82
CA LYS A 167 -3.44 22.53 -5.56
C LYS A 167 -3.63 22.38 -7.07
N LYS A 168 -3.39 21.19 -7.62
CA LYS A 168 -3.57 20.93 -9.06
C LYS A 168 -5.04 20.99 -9.50
N ARG A 169 -5.99 20.68 -8.61
CA ARG A 169 -7.43 20.78 -8.89
C ARG A 169 -7.94 22.23 -8.88
N GLY A 170 -7.17 23.16 -8.31
CA GLY A 170 -7.57 24.56 -8.14
C GLY A 170 -8.44 24.78 -6.90
N ASP A 171 -8.48 23.80 -5.98
CA ASP A 171 -9.24 23.91 -4.74
C ASP A 171 -8.53 24.93 -3.82
N THR A 172 -9.20 26.05 -3.52
CA THR A 172 -8.67 27.14 -2.68
C THR A 172 -9.02 26.99 -1.21
N GLU A 173 -10.01 26.15 -0.89
CA GLU A 173 -10.46 25.87 0.47
C GLU A 173 -10.51 24.35 0.66
N TYR A 174 -9.54 23.82 1.40
CA TYR A 174 -9.51 22.39 1.73
C TYR A 174 -9.03 22.19 3.17
N PHE A 175 -9.59 21.18 3.82
CA PHE A 175 -9.10 20.64 5.08
C PHE A 175 -8.46 19.30 4.79
N ILE A 176 -7.18 19.16 5.13
CA ILE A 176 -6.53 17.85 5.18
C ILE A 176 -6.72 17.37 6.61
N ILE A 177 -7.49 16.29 6.75
CA ILE A 177 -7.64 15.58 8.01
C ILE A 177 -6.70 14.40 7.92
N ASP A 178 -5.53 14.52 8.55
CA ASP A 178 -4.69 13.35 8.77
C ASP A 178 -5.29 12.53 9.90
N VAL A 179 -5.59 11.26 9.62
CA VAL A 179 -6.04 10.32 10.63
C VAL A 179 -4.79 9.62 11.12
N ASP A 180 -4.07 10.31 12.00
CA ASP A 180 -3.02 9.68 12.76
C ASP A 180 -3.59 8.42 13.41
N SER A 181 -2.78 7.37 13.48
CA SER A 181 -3.01 6.27 14.42
C SER A 181 -2.71 6.75 15.85
N THR A 182 -3.31 7.88 16.25
CA THR A 182 -3.25 8.37 17.62
C THR A 182 -3.81 7.26 18.51
N PRO A 183 -3.05 6.76 19.50
CA PRO A 183 -3.54 5.78 20.43
C PRO A 183 -4.81 6.30 21.09
N VAL A 184 -5.96 5.73 20.75
CA VAL A 184 -7.20 5.96 21.47
C VAL A 184 -7.06 5.22 22.80
N GLU A 185 -7.38 5.88 23.91
CA GLU A 185 -7.50 5.20 25.21
C GLU A 185 -8.62 4.17 25.12
N LEU A 186 -8.25 2.92 24.91
CA LEU A 186 -9.15 1.78 24.99
C LEU A 186 -9.08 1.24 26.42
N PHE A 187 -10.24 1.06 27.04
CA PHE A 187 -10.33 0.40 28.34
C PHE A 187 -9.97 -1.09 28.20
N GLY A 188 -8.93 -1.53 28.92
CA GLY A 188 -8.50 -2.93 28.96
C GLY A 188 -7.00 -3.12 28.74
N ASN A 189 -6.45 -4.24 29.21
CA ASN A 189 -5.04 -4.57 29.05
C ASN A 189 -4.78 -5.08 27.62
N GLN A 190 -4.47 -4.16 26.71
CA GLN A 190 -4.01 -4.53 25.38
C GLN A 190 -2.51 -4.85 25.48
N ASN A 191 -2.17 -6.14 25.46
CA ASN A 191 -0.81 -6.70 25.54
C ASN A 191 0.04 -6.34 24.30
N GLU A 192 0.07 -5.07 23.91
CA GLU A 192 0.72 -4.55 22.69
C GLU A 192 0.22 -5.20 21.39
N ALA A 193 -0.93 -5.89 21.43
CA ALA A 193 -1.55 -6.49 20.27
C ALA A 193 -2.29 -5.44 19.44
N SER A 194 -2.07 -5.42 18.13
CA SER A 194 -2.85 -4.65 17.16
C SER A 194 -4.32 -5.07 17.26
N TYR A 195 -5.21 -4.13 17.58
CA TYR A 195 -6.65 -4.36 17.58
C TYR A 195 -7.22 -3.95 16.22
N ASP A 196 -7.70 -4.92 15.44
CA ASP A 196 -8.47 -4.68 14.23
C ASP A 196 -9.96 -4.89 14.52
N GLY A 197 -10.72 -3.80 14.50
CA GLY A 197 -12.17 -3.81 14.72
C GLY A 197 -12.96 -4.49 13.60
N HIS A 198 -12.36 -4.68 12.41
CA HIS A 198 -13.02 -5.29 11.25
C HIS A 198 -13.49 -6.73 11.56
N TYR A 199 -12.76 -7.47 12.38
CA TYR A 199 -13.03 -8.89 12.67
C TYR A 199 -13.99 -9.13 13.86
N ARG A 200 -14.63 -8.09 14.43
CA ARG A 200 -15.55 -8.23 15.57
C ARG A 200 -16.92 -7.57 15.43
N CYS A 201 -17.28 -7.06 14.25
CA CYS A 201 -18.68 -6.78 13.96
C CYS A 201 -19.38 -8.08 13.54
N ILE A 202 -19.74 -8.92 14.53
CA ILE A 202 -20.75 -9.98 14.37
C ILE A 202 -22.13 -9.36 14.67
#